data_AF-A0A8U0HR55-F1
#
_entry.id   AF-A0A8U0HR55-F1
#
_cell.length_a   1.000
_cell.length_b   1.000
_cell.length_c   1.000
_cell.angle_alpha   90.00
_cell.angle_beta   90.00
_cell.angle_gamma   90.00
#
_symmetry.space_group_name_H-M   'P 1'
#
loop_
_entity.id
_entity.type
_entity.pdbx_description
1 polymer ?
#
loop_
_entity_poly.entity_id
_entity_poly.type
_entity_poly.pdbx_seq_one_letter_code
_entity_poly.pdbx_strand_id
1 'polypeptide(L)'
;MDDSDLRERLEQRLMSHGVYVTDLATDDATLRIEYETASSGEGVPHREVGRVLNRLLALQDEGWDPIDVRADVSSIEEDPRGAWRADAEWLAAHARGDLSDVDLSQRVIDTIEEA
;
A
#
# COMPACT_ATOMS: atom_id res chain seq x y z
N MET A 1 5.17 14.19 -7.37
CA MET A 1 3.71 13.92 -7.45
C MET A 1 3.07 14.46 -6.18
N ASP A 2 1.90 15.08 -6.24
CA ASP A 2 1.16 15.45 -5.01
C ASP A 2 0.23 14.32 -4.54
N ASP A 3 -0.32 14.46 -3.33
CA ASP A 3 -1.14 13.42 -2.70
C ASP A 3 -2.43 13.13 -3.49
N SER A 4 -3.09 14.17 -4.03
CA SER A 4 -4.29 14.01 -4.86
C SER A 4 -4.00 13.19 -6.12
N ASP A 5 -2.94 13.56 -6.83
CA ASP A 5 -2.46 12.86 -8.01
C ASP A 5 -2.10 11.40 -7.72
N LEU A 6 -1.52 11.13 -6.54
CA LEU A 6 -1.13 9.79 -6.12
C LEU A 6 -2.35 8.92 -5.80
N ARG A 7 -3.31 9.47 -5.05
CA ARG A 7 -4.57 8.83 -4.68
C ARG A 7 -5.35 8.42 -5.93
N GLU A 8 -5.54 9.34 -6.88
CA GLU A 8 -6.27 9.06 -8.11
C GLU A 8 -5.63 7.91 -8.91
N ARG A 9 -4.30 7.89 -9.02
CA ARG A 9 -3.57 6.84 -9.74
C ARG A 9 -3.60 5.49 -9.03
N LEU A 10 -3.71 5.46 -7.70
CA LEU A 10 -3.93 4.24 -6.92
C LEU A 10 -5.35 3.72 -7.15
N GLU A 11 -6.36 4.57 -6.94
CA GLU A 11 -7.79 4.25 -7.11
C GLU A 11 -8.07 3.65 -8.49
N GLN A 12 -7.64 4.32 -9.56
CA GLN A 12 -7.87 3.88 -10.95
C GLN A 12 -7.42 2.45 -11.21
N ARG A 13 -6.32 2.01 -10.56
CA ARG A 13 -5.78 0.66 -10.77
C ARG A 13 -6.39 -0.36 -9.84
N LEU A 14 -6.65 0.02 -8.59
CA LEU A 14 -7.01 -0.87 -7.49
C LEU A 14 -8.51 -1.19 -7.42
N MET A 15 -9.37 -0.24 -7.81
CA MET A 15 -10.82 -0.40 -7.75
C MET A 15 -11.32 -1.63 -8.53
N SER A 16 -10.71 -1.91 -9.69
CA SER A 16 -11.02 -3.10 -10.51
C SER A 16 -10.70 -4.44 -9.83
N HIS A 17 -9.92 -4.43 -8.74
CA HIS A 17 -9.57 -5.59 -7.94
C HIS A 17 -10.29 -5.64 -6.59
N GLY A 18 -11.26 -4.75 -6.35
CA GLY A 18 -12.02 -4.72 -5.09
C GLY A 18 -11.27 -4.05 -3.93
N VAL A 19 -10.28 -3.21 -4.23
CA VAL A 19 -9.53 -2.40 -3.26
C VAL A 19 -9.88 -0.93 -3.51
N TYR A 20 -10.47 -0.25 -2.54
CA TYR A 20 -10.99 1.10 -2.67
C TYR A 20 -10.24 2.03 -1.73
N VAL A 21 -9.40 2.91 -2.28
CA VAL A 21 -8.67 3.89 -1.46
C VAL A 21 -9.65 4.96 -0.99
N THR A 22 -9.87 5.04 0.31
CA THR A 22 -10.80 5.98 0.92
C THR A 22 -10.11 7.30 1.21
N ASP A 23 -8.93 7.23 1.85
CA ASP A 23 -8.11 8.39 2.20
C ASP A 23 -6.63 8.17 1.84
N LEU A 24 -5.93 9.27 1.58
CA LEU A 24 -4.49 9.27 1.37
C LEU A 24 -3.92 10.65 1.74
N ALA A 25 -2.92 10.63 2.61
CA ALA A 25 -2.23 11.85 3.03
C ALA A 25 -0.76 11.56 3.36
N THR A 26 0.09 12.55 3.12
CA THR A 26 1.47 12.53 3.60
C THR A 26 1.61 13.33 4.91
N ASP A 27 2.05 12.69 5.99
CA ASP A 27 2.39 13.34 7.27
C ASP A 27 3.77 12.91 7.78
N ASP A 28 4.55 13.83 8.33
CA ASP A 28 5.87 13.55 8.94
C ASP A 28 6.76 12.57 8.12
N ALA A 29 6.78 12.74 6.79
CA ALA A 29 7.49 11.86 5.84
C ALA A 29 6.98 10.39 5.79
N THR A 30 5.72 10.18 6.11
CA THR A 30 4.98 8.92 5.97
C THR A 30 3.76 9.14 5.07
N LEU A 31 3.62 8.34 4.03
CA LEU A 31 2.40 8.20 3.26
C LEU A 31 1.41 7.32 4.04
N ARG A 32 0.28 7.87 4.45
CA ARG A 32 -0.84 7.11 5.02
C ARG A 32 -1.86 6.82 3.94
N ILE A 33 -2.30 5.56 3.88
CA ILE A 33 -3.28 5.07 2.92
C ILE A 33 -4.39 4.38 3.71
N GLU A 34 -5.61 4.86 3.61
CA GLU A 34 -6.78 4.12 4.08
C GLU A 34 -7.43 3.45 2.88
N TYR A 35 -7.73 2.15 2.98
CA TYR A 35 -8.48 1.49 1.93
C TYR A 35 -9.42 0.41 2.46
N GLU A 36 -10.54 0.28 1.75
CA GLU A 36 -11.50 -0.77 1.98
C GLU A 36 -11.23 -1.98 1.08
N THR A 37 -11.48 -3.16 1.62
CA THR A 37 -11.45 -4.43 0.90
C THR A 37 -12.83 -5.02 0.73
N ALA A 38 -13.16 -5.42 -0.51
CA ALA A 38 -14.33 -6.25 -0.82
C ALA A 38 -14.10 -7.76 -0.57
N SER A 39 -12.90 -8.16 -0.14
CA SER A 39 -12.61 -9.57 0.15
C SER A 39 -13.43 -10.07 1.33
N SER A 40 -14.12 -11.21 1.13
CA SER A 40 -14.86 -11.90 2.18
C SER A 40 -13.87 -12.73 3.00
N GLY A 41 -13.30 -12.15 4.05
CA GLY A 41 -12.33 -12.79 4.93
C GLY A 41 -12.11 -11.99 6.20
N GLU A 42 -11.48 -12.63 7.18
CA GLU A 42 -10.97 -11.96 8.37
C GLU A 42 -9.52 -11.53 8.11
N GLY A 43 -9.12 -10.41 8.72
CA GLY A 43 -7.78 -9.86 8.59
C GLY A 43 -7.45 -9.20 7.26
N VAL A 44 -6.18 -8.79 7.12
CA VAL A 44 -5.66 -8.07 5.95
C VAL A 44 -5.38 -9.05 4.79
N PRO A 45 -6.00 -8.89 3.60
CA PRO A 45 -5.72 -9.79 2.48
C PRO A 45 -4.32 -9.59 1.89
N HIS A 46 -3.40 -10.55 2.09
CA HIS A 46 -2.01 -10.47 1.61
C HIS A 46 -1.89 -10.17 0.10
N ARG A 47 -2.81 -10.72 -0.70
CA ARG A 47 -2.84 -10.49 -2.14
C ARG A 47 -3.12 -9.02 -2.47
N GLU A 48 -3.91 -8.33 -1.67
CA GLU A 48 -4.24 -6.91 -1.86
C GLU A 48 -3.08 -6.03 -1.42
N VAL A 49 -2.43 -6.36 -0.29
CA VAL A 49 -1.16 -5.71 0.11
C VAL A 49 -0.16 -5.73 -1.04
N GLY A 50 0.08 -6.91 -1.64
CA GLY A 50 0.95 -7.04 -2.79
C GLY A 50 0.51 -6.20 -4.00
N ARG A 51 -0.79 -6.01 -4.22
CA ARG A 51 -1.30 -5.18 -5.33
C ARG A 51 -1.08 -3.69 -5.09
N VAL A 52 -1.34 -3.23 -3.87
CA VAL A 52 -1.09 -1.83 -3.47
C VAL A 52 0.41 -1.54 -3.57
N LEU A 53 1.25 -2.41 -3.01
CA LEU A 53 2.71 -2.31 -3.09
C LEU A 53 3.21 -2.25 -4.54
N ASN A 54 2.79 -3.20 -5.39
CA ASN A 54 3.18 -3.19 -6.80
C ASN A 54 2.72 -1.93 -7.53
N ARG A 55 1.57 -1.35 -7.15
CA ARG A 55 1.13 -0.09 -7.74
C ARG A 55 2.02 1.07 -7.32
N LEU A 56 2.40 1.15 -6.05
CA LEU A 56 3.34 2.15 -5.54
C LEU A 56 4.71 2.05 -6.23
N LEU A 57 5.23 0.84 -6.43
CA LEU A 57 6.49 0.63 -7.17
C LEU A 57 6.38 1.10 -8.62
N ALA A 58 5.27 0.82 -9.31
CA ALA A 58 5.05 1.36 -10.66
C ALA A 58 4.94 2.90 -10.66
N LEU A 59 4.37 3.49 -9.61
CA LEU A 59 4.27 4.95 -9.46
C LEU A 59 5.62 5.60 -9.19
N GLN A 60 6.54 4.86 -8.55
CA GLN A 60 7.92 5.30 -8.39
C GLN A 60 8.60 5.49 -9.76
N ASP A 61 8.41 4.55 -10.68
CA ASP A 61 8.89 4.69 -12.07
C ASP A 61 8.22 5.86 -12.83
N GLU A 62 7.04 6.29 -12.37
CA GLU A 62 6.29 7.44 -12.89
C GLU A 62 6.65 8.78 -12.19
N GLY A 63 7.62 8.78 -11.27
CA GLY A 63 8.13 9.98 -10.61
C GLY A 63 7.53 10.29 -9.22
N TRP A 64 6.96 9.28 -8.55
CA TRP A 64 6.72 9.34 -7.10
C TRP A 64 8.03 9.04 -6.34
N ASP A 65 8.38 9.87 -5.35
CA ASP A 65 9.54 9.63 -4.50
C ASP A 65 9.12 8.79 -3.28
N PRO A 66 9.71 7.59 -3.07
CA PRO A 66 9.28 6.69 -2.01
C PRO A 66 9.62 7.25 -0.62
N ILE A 67 8.61 7.25 0.24
CA ILE A 67 8.69 7.55 1.67
C ILE A 67 8.12 6.37 2.46
N ASP A 68 8.12 6.43 3.79
CA ASP A 68 7.53 5.37 4.60
C ASP A 68 6.05 5.26 4.27
N VAL A 69 5.52 4.05 4.15
CA VAL A 69 4.10 3.81 3.86
C VAL A 69 3.47 3.12 5.04
N ARG A 70 2.34 3.63 5.52
CA ARG A 70 1.42 2.93 6.42
C ARG A 70 0.07 2.82 5.76
N ALA A 71 -0.53 1.65 5.85
CA ALA A 71 -1.86 1.44 5.32
C ALA A 71 -2.78 0.79 6.36
N ASP A 72 -3.95 1.38 6.52
CA ASP A 72 -5.03 0.89 7.35
C ASP A 72 -6.11 0.30 6.45
N VAL A 73 -6.60 -0.89 6.83
CA VAL A 73 -7.50 -1.69 6.02
C VAL A 73 -8.80 -1.91 6.76
N SER A 74 -9.91 -1.67 6.08
CA SER A 74 -11.27 -1.92 6.58
C SER A 74 -12.10 -2.76 5.59
N SER A 75 -13.18 -3.35 6.05
CA SER A 75 -14.22 -3.91 5.18
C SER A 75 -15.00 -2.79 4.49
N ILE A 76 -15.78 -3.13 3.47
CA ILE A 76 -16.78 -2.21 2.86
C ILE A 76 -17.86 -1.77 3.87
N GLU A 77 -18.00 -2.50 4.98
CA GLU A 77 -18.90 -2.15 6.10
C GLU A 77 -18.17 -1.33 7.18
N GLU A 78 -16.98 -0.80 6.87
CA GLU A 78 -16.13 0.02 7.73
C GLU A 78 -15.57 -0.72 8.96
N ASP A 79 -15.62 -2.06 8.98
CA ASP A 79 -15.01 -2.86 10.05
C ASP A 79 -13.48 -2.93 9.88
N PRO A 80 -12.67 -2.58 10.90
CA PRO A 80 -11.22 -2.71 10.81
C PRO A 80 -10.77 -4.16 10.52
N ARG A 81 -9.84 -4.30 9.58
CA ARG A 81 -9.18 -5.57 9.24
C ARG A 81 -7.76 -5.65 9.79
N GLY A 82 -7.06 -4.53 9.83
CA GLY A 82 -5.69 -4.45 10.31
C GLY A 82 -4.90 -3.38 9.58
N ALA A 83 -3.59 -3.41 9.73
CA ALA A 83 -2.66 -2.48 9.11
C ALA A 83 -1.40 -3.17 8.60
N TRP A 84 -0.67 -2.50 7.72
CA TRP A 84 0.66 -2.92 7.27
C TRP A 84 1.53 -1.71 6.95
N ARG A 85 2.84 -1.93 6.82
CA ARG A 85 3.79 -0.88 6.44
C ARG A 85 4.82 -1.33 5.41
N ALA A 86 5.37 -0.36 4.70
CA ALA A 86 6.57 -0.52 3.89
C ALA A 86 7.54 0.62 4.18
N ASP A 87 8.75 0.29 4.62
CA ASP A 87 9.74 1.31 4.96
C ASP A 87 10.38 1.89 3.67
N ALA A 88 10.62 3.20 3.65
CA ALA A 88 11.21 3.91 2.52
C ALA A 88 12.55 3.30 2.10
N GLU A 89 13.34 2.83 3.07
CA GLU A 89 14.63 2.18 2.82
C GLU A 89 14.47 0.92 1.97
N TRP A 90 13.42 0.12 2.19
CA TRP A 90 13.18 -1.11 1.44
C TRP A 90 12.76 -0.81 0.00
N LEU A 91 11.88 0.18 -0.18
CA LEU A 91 11.44 0.66 -1.49
C LEU A 91 12.64 1.21 -2.29
N ALA A 92 13.48 2.02 -1.63
CA ALA A 92 14.69 2.56 -2.23
C ALA A 92 15.74 1.49 -2.55
N ALA A 93 15.90 0.46 -1.70
CA ALA A 93 16.78 -0.68 -1.96
C ALA A 93 16.28 -1.51 -3.15
N HIS A 94 14.97 -1.76 -3.25
CA HIS A 94 14.35 -2.45 -4.38
C HIS A 94 14.58 -1.71 -5.69
N ALA A 95 14.36 -0.39 -5.72
CA ALA A 95 14.58 0.42 -6.91
C ALA A 95 16.04 0.46 -7.39
N ARG A 96 17.01 0.27 -6.48
CA ARG A 96 18.44 0.11 -6.82
C ARG A 96 18.82 -1.30 -7.25
N GLY A 97 17.92 -2.27 -7.11
CA GLY A 97 18.19 -3.69 -7.35
C GLY A 97 18.90 -4.40 -6.19
N ASP A 98 19.01 -3.77 -5.02
CA ASP A 98 19.63 -4.33 -3.82
C ASP A 98 18.68 -5.29 -3.07
N LEU A 99 17.37 -5.21 -3.35
CA LEU A 99 16.33 -6.02 -2.74
C LEU A 99 15.43 -6.62 -3.84
N SER A 100 15.17 -7.93 -3.80
CA SER A 100 14.32 -8.59 -4.81
C SER A 100 12.83 -8.33 -4.55
N ASP A 101 12.00 -8.50 -5.58
CA ASP A 101 10.52 -8.42 -5.45
C ASP A 101 10.00 -9.35 -4.35
N VAL A 102 10.55 -10.56 -4.27
CA VAL A 102 10.14 -11.58 -3.30
C VAL A 102 10.52 -11.16 -1.88
N ASP A 103 11.74 -10.66 -1.69
CA ASP A 103 12.21 -10.23 -0.37
C ASP A 103 11.45 -8.98 0.11
N LEU A 104 11.20 -8.01 -0.79
CA LEU A 104 10.40 -6.83 -0.47
C LEU A 104 8.98 -7.23 -0.09
N SER A 105 8.33 -8.06 -0.93
CA SER A 105 6.98 -8.55 -0.66
C SER A 105 6.91 -9.26 0.69
N GLN A 106 7.86 -10.14 1.00
CA GLN A 106 7.88 -10.86 2.27
C GLN A 106 8.03 -9.89 3.45
N ARG A 107 8.96 -8.93 3.37
CA ARG A 107 9.15 -7.92 4.44
C ARG A 107 7.88 -7.14 4.74
N VAL A 108 7.15 -6.71 3.70
CA VAL A 108 5.89 -5.96 3.86
C VAL A 108 4.81 -6.84 4.47
N ILE A 109 4.65 -8.08 4.00
CA ILE A 109 3.69 -9.04 4.56
C ILE A 109 3.99 -9.35 6.03
N ASP A 110 5.26 -9.46 6.41
CA ASP A 110 5.67 -9.70 7.80
C ASP A 110 5.37 -8.51 8.73
N THR A 111 4.96 -7.36 8.19
CA THR A 111 4.52 -6.20 8.99
C THR A 111 3.02 -6.15 9.26
N ILE A 112 2.24 -7.08 8.71
CA ILE A 112 0.79 -7.08 8.89
C ILE A 112 0.45 -7.22 10.39
N GLU A 113 -0.38 -6.31 10.87
CA GLU A 113 -0.95 -6.30 12.22
C GLU A 113 -2.47 -6.45 12.07
N GLU A 114 -3.03 -7.57 12.53
CA GLU A 114 -4.48 -7.83 12.46
C GLU A 114 -5.24 -7.03 13.54
N ALA A 115 -6.48 -6.63 13.24
CA ALA A 115 -7.35 -5.86 14.13
C ALA A 115 -8.03 -6.71 15.23
#